data_AF-F3FZN8-F1
#
_entry.id   AF-F3FZN8-F1
#
_cell.length_a   1.000
_cell.length_b   1.000
_cell.length_c   1.000
_cell.angle_alpha   90.00
_cell.angle_beta   90.00
_cell.angle_gamma   90.00
#
_symmetry.space_group_name_H-M   'P 1'
#
loop_
_entity.id
_entity.type
_entity.pdbx_description
1 polymer ?
#
loop_
_entity_poly.entity_id
_entity_poly.type
_entity_poly.pdbx_seq_one_letter_code
_entity_poly.pdbx_strand_id
1 'polypeptide(L)' 'MANGALEYLGRNDFQVKIRGLRIEIGEIEATLAKHPAVHEA' A
#
# COMPACT_ATOMS: atom_id res chain seq x y z
N MET A 1 18.98 0.47 29.80
CA MET A 1 17.55 0.16 30.09
C MET A 1 16.74 0.82 28.99
N ALA A 2 16.09 0.04 28.12
CA ALA A 2 15.21 0.59 27.08
C ALA A 2 13.84 0.84 27.72
N ASN A 3 13.29 2.04 27.56
CA ASN A 3 12.05 2.52 28.19
C ASN A 3 10.75 1.87 27.66
N GLY A 4 10.85 0.81 26.84
CA GLY A 4 9.70 0.06 26.33
C GLY A 4 8.75 0.86 25.42
N ALA A 5 9.17 2.04 24.95
CA ALA A 5 8.35 2.88 24.10
C ALA A 5 8.29 2.31 22.67
N LEU A 6 7.10 2.23 22.11
CA LEU A 6 6.86 1.90 20.71
C LEU A 6 6.91 3.18 19.87
N GLU A 7 7.87 3.28 18.97
CA GLU A 7 7.92 4.34 17.97
C GLU A 7 7.17 3.90 16.70
N TYR A 8 6.31 4.79 16.21
CA TYR A 8 5.62 4.57 14.95
C TYR A 8 6.54 4.96 13.79
N LEU A 9 7.03 3.97 13.04
CA LEU A 9 7.96 4.14 11.91
C LEU A 9 7.27 4.28 10.54
N GLY A 10 5.93 4.35 10.53
CA GLY A 10 5.14 4.31 9.29
C GLY A 10 4.76 2.89 8.89
N ARG A 11 4.37 2.73 7.62
CA ARG A 11 3.95 1.46 7.04
C ARG A 11 5.07 0.88 6.18
N ASN A 12 5.28 -0.43 6.24
CA ASN A 12 6.24 -1.14 5.38
C ASN A 12 5.60 -1.63 4.06
N ASP A 13 4.38 -1.18 3.78
CA ASP A 13 3.57 -1.62 2.66
C ASP A 13 2.78 -0.44 2.07
N PHE A 14 2.25 -0.66 0.87
CA PHE A 14 1.65 0.39 0.03
C PHE A 14 0.14 0.60 0.26
N GLN A 15 -0.46 -0.03 1.26
CA GLN A 15 -1.90 0.03 1.41
C GLN A 15 -2.38 1.39 1.94
N VAL A 16 -3.43 1.92 1.30
CA VAL A 16 -3.99 3.24 1.60
C VAL A 16 -5.42 3.14 2.17
N LYS A 17 -5.89 4.24 2.78
CA LYS A 17 -7.28 4.40 3.20
C LYS A 17 -7.91 5.59 2.48
N ILE A 18 -8.97 5.34 1.72
CA ILE A 18 -9.73 6.40 1.02
C ILE A 18 -11.19 6.28 1.46
N ARG A 19 -11.73 7.36 2.07
CA ARG A 19 -13.12 7.41 2.58
C ARG A 19 -13.48 6.23 3.50
N GLY A 20 -12.53 5.77 4.31
CA GLY A 20 -12.71 4.63 5.22
C GLY A 20 -12.50 3.24 4.60
N LEU A 21 -12.32 3.16 3.27
CA LEU A 21 -12.05 1.90 2.58
C LEU A 21 -10.55 1.61 2.57
N ARG A 22 -10.20 0.36 2.91
CA ARG A 22 -8.84 -0.18 2.81
C ARG A 22 -8.58 -0.61 1.38
N ILE A 23 -7.54 -0.04 0.76
CA ILE A 23 -7.17 -0.30 -0.63
C ILE A 23 -5.76 -0.87 -0.66
N GLU A 24 -5.62 -2.04 -1.28
CA GLU A 24 -4.34 -2.72 -1.51
C GLU A 24 -3.80 -2.31 -2.89
N ILE A 25 -2.73 -1.51 -2.94
CA ILE A 25 -2.22 -0.95 -4.21
C ILE A 25 -1.71 -2.04 -5.16
N GLY A 26 -1.07 -3.09 -4.65
CA GLY A 26 -0.56 -4.18 -5.49
C GLY A 26 -1.64 -4.93 -6.28
N GLU A 27 -2.89 -4.99 -5.80
CA GLU A 27 -4.00 -5.58 -6.55
C GLU A 27 -4.42 -4.68 -7.74
N ILE A 28 -4.35 -3.37 -7.56
CA ILE A 28 -4.63 -2.39 -8.61
C ILE A 28 -3.53 -2.48 -9.68
N GLU A 29 -2.26 -2.47 -9.28
CA GLU A 29 -1.11 -2.63 -10.19
C GLU A 29 -1.22 -3.93 -11.01
N ALA A 30 -1.50 -5.06 -10.35
CA ALA A 30 -1.68 -6.36 -11.01
C ALA A 30 -2.87 -6.39 -12.00
N THR A 31 -3.90 -5.59 -11.74
CA THR A 31 -5.05 -5.44 -12.65
C THR A 31 -4.71 -4.55 -13.83
N LEU A 32 -4.03 -3.42 -13.59
CA LEU A 32 -3.57 -2.49 -14.63
C LEU A 32 -2.58 -3.17 -15.59
N ALA A 33 -1.67 -3.98 -15.07
CA ALA A 33 -0.70 -4.74 -15.87
C ALA A 33 -1.33 -5.73 -16.87
N LYS A 34 -2.60 -6.10 -16.68
CA LYS A 34 -3.35 -6.97 -17.62
C LYS A 34 -3.99 -6.20 -18.77
N HIS A 35 -4.06 -4.87 -18.68
CA HIS A 35 -4.74 -4.05 -19.67
C HIS A 35 -3.80 -3.75 -20.86
N PRO A 36 -4.14 -4.14 -22.11
CA PRO A 36 -3.21 -4.08 -23.25
C PRO A 36 -2.66 -2.68 -23.58
N ALA A 37 -3.38 -1.62 -23.21
CA ALA A 37 -2.96 -0.24 -23.45
C ALA A 37 -2.06 0.34 -22.33
N VAL A 38 -1.87 -0.36 -21.21
CA VAL A 38 -1.06 0.09 -20.08
C VAL A 38 0.34 -0.52 -20.20
N HIS A 39 1.38 0.32 -20.21
CA HIS A 39 2.76 -0.12 -20.40
C HIS A 39 3.55 -0.22 -19.07
N GLU A 40 3.28 0.66 -18.11
CA GLU A 40 3.80 0.58 -16.74
C GLU A 40 2.65 0.85 -15.77
N ALA A 41 2.63 0.10 -14.67
CA ALA A 41 1.64 0.17 -13.60
C ALA A 41 2.36 0.07 -12.26
#